data_AF-A0A2M7SPN7-F1
#
_entry.id   AF-A0A2M7SPN7-F1
#
_cell.length_a   1.000
_cell.length_b   1.000
_cell.length_c   1.000
_cell.angle_alpha   90.00
_cell.angle_beta   90.00
_cell.angle_gamma   90.00
#
_symmetry.space_group_name_H-M   'P 1'
#
loop_
_entity.id
_entity.type
_entity.pdbx_description
1 polymer ?
#
loop_
_entity_poly.entity_id
_entity_poly.type
_entity_poly.pdbx_seq_one_letter_code
_entity_poly.pdbx_strand_id
1 'polypeptide(L)'
;MSSVTSQVSGTDDRPLKTDHWTLADSWIWARLQALVRDVERLFQSYQYGEAGRQVYEFFWSDFADWYVEVAKLQMQRVENREQTVVTLARVLDICLRLLHPFTPFVTEELWGHLKQAVRHSSLVTRYSDWPDALVIAPWPEPRPEEGWEMAKVADFTLIQEIVRSIRNARAEKKVSPARRIAAMIVGGAKTALLEE
;
A
#
# COMPACT_ATOMS: atom_id res chain seq x y z
N MET A 1 -24.22 -33.23 -8.43
CA MET A 1 -23.32 -32.82 -9.53
C MET A 1 -22.48 -31.67 -9.00
N SER A 2 -21.39 -32.04 -8.33
CA SER A 2 -20.49 -31.10 -7.65
C SER A 2 -19.65 -30.38 -8.70
N SER A 3 -19.98 -29.11 -8.94
CA SER A 3 -19.19 -28.24 -9.81
C SER A 3 -17.90 -27.86 -9.09
N VAL A 4 -16.81 -28.43 -9.59
CA VAL A 4 -15.43 -28.07 -9.26
C VAL A 4 -15.16 -26.67 -9.82
N THR A 5 -15.47 -25.63 -9.04
CA THR A 5 -14.92 -24.29 -9.26
C THR A 5 -13.56 -24.26 -8.57
N SER A 6 -12.57 -24.84 -9.25
CA SER A 6 -11.16 -24.77 -8.83
C SER A 6 -10.74 -23.31 -8.75
N GLN A 7 -10.52 -22.86 -7.51
CA GLN A 7 -9.96 -21.57 -7.15
C GLN A 7 -8.63 -21.33 -7.89
N VAL A 8 -8.62 -20.40 -8.83
CA VAL A 8 -7.40 -19.78 -9.37
C VAL A 8 -7.51 -18.28 -9.13
N SER A 9 -7.69 -17.90 -7.85
CA SER A 9 -7.49 -16.52 -7.42
C SER A 9 -6.00 -16.32 -7.19
N GLY A 10 -5.26 -15.98 -8.24
CA GLY A 10 -3.81 -15.72 -8.16
C GLY A 10 -3.46 -14.29 -7.71
N THR A 11 -4.45 -13.52 -7.30
CA THR A 11 -4.27 -12.44 -6.33
C THR A 11 -4.23 -13.07 -4.96
N ASP A 12 -3.24 -12.70 -4.15
CA ASP A 12 -3.15 -13.18 -2.77
C ASP A 12 -4.32 -12.64 -1.96
N ASP A 13 -5.44 -13.36 -2.04
CA ASP A 13 -6.71 -12.96 -1.48
C ASP A 13 -6.83 -13.37 0.00
N ARG A 14 -5.79 -14.02 0.54
CA ARG A 14 -5.79 -14.47 1.93
C ARG A 14 -5.89 -13.26 2.85
N PRO A 15 -6.74 -13.32 3.88
CA PRO A 15 -6.84 -12.25 4.86
C PRO A 15 -5.46 -12.01 5.48
N LEU A 16 -5.03 -10.74 5.46
CA LEU A 16 -3.90 -10.33 6.27
C LEU A 16 -4.35 -10.43 7.73
N LYS A 17 -3.48 -10.94 8.61
CA LYS A 17 -3.75 -10.84 10.04
C LYS A 17 -3.63 -9.37 10.41
N THR A 18 -4.76 -8.68 10.49
CA THR A 18 -4.84 -7.24 10.80
C THR A 18 -4.52 -6.97 12.27
N ASP A 19 -4.46 -8.00 13.11
CA ASP A 19 -4.23 -7.92 14.56
C ASP A 19 -2.91 -7.24 14.95
N HIS A 20 -1.96 -7.15 14.02
CA HIS A 20 -0.64 -6.52 14.21
C HIS A 20 -0.36 -5.40 13.21
N TRP A 21 -1.40 -4.84 12.59
CA TRP A 21 -1.22 -3.71 11.69
C TRP A 21 -0.92 -2.44 12.45
N THR A 22 0.14 -1.79 12.01
CA THR A 22 0.34 -0.40 12.36
C THR A 22 -0.73 0.46 11.70
N LEU A 23 -0.86 1.72 12.16
CA LEU A 23 -1.69 2.70 11.49
C LEU A 23 -1.33 2.84 9.99
N ALA A 24 -0.04 2.83 9.66
CA ALA A 24 0.43 2.96 8.28
C ALA A 24 0.07 1.76 7.40
N ASP A 25 0.17 0.53 7.95
CA ASP A 25 -0.24 -0.69 7.22
C ASP A 25 -1.74 -0.67 6.93
N SER A 26 -2.53 -0.30 7.93
CA SER A 26 -3.99 -0.17 7.80
C SER A 26 -4.36 0.89 6.77
N TRP A 27 -3.67 2.03 6.82
CA TRP A 27 -3.90 3.14 5.91
C TRP A 27 -3.60 2.77 4.47
N ILE A 28 -2.41 2.24 4.16
CA ILE A 28 -2.04 1.94 2.78
C ILE A 28 -2.94 0.85 2.19
N TRP A 29 -3.36 -0.11 3.03
CA TRP A 29 -4.28 -1.15 2.59
C TRP A 29 -5.66 -0.58 2.26
N ALA A 30 -6.24 0.25 3.14
CA ALA A 30 -7.52 0.91 2.88
C ALA A 30 -7.47 1.75 1.60
N ARG A 31 -6.39 2.51 1.39
CA ARG A 31 -6.17 3.30 0.17
C ARG A 31 -6.06 2.42 -1.08
N LEU A 32 -5.37 1.29 -0.99
CA LEU A 32 -5.26 0.33 -2.10
C LEU A 32 -6.61 -0.32 -2.44
N GLN A 33 -7.40 -0.72 -1.43
CA GLN A 33 -8.71 -1.31 -1.68
C GLN A 33 -9.67 -0.30 -2.33
N ALA A 34 -9.64 0.95 -1.90
CA ALA A 34 -10.36 2.04 -2.56
C ALA A 34 -9.91 2.20 -4.02
N LEU A 35 -8.60 2.21 -4.29
CA LEU A 35 -8.07 2.28 -5.65
C LEU A 35 -8.55 1.11 -6.52
N VAL A 36 -8.51 -0.13 -6.03
CA VAL A 36 -8.97 -1.31 -6.80
C VAL A 36 -10.46 -1.16 -7.17
N ARG A 37 -11.30 -0.73 -6.23
CA ARG A 37 -12.73 -0.46 -6.49
C ARG A 37 -12.93 0.62 -7.56
N ASP A 38 -12.17 1.72 -7.48
CA ASP A 38 -12.27 2.81 -8.43
C ASP A 38 -11.77 2.43 -9.82
N VAL A 39 -10.64 1.74 -9.91
CA VAL A 39 -10.09 1.26 -11.19
C VAL A 39 -11.06 0.29 -11.86
N GLU A 40 -11.66 -0.63 -11.12
CA GLU A 40 -12.66 -1.55 -11.67
C GLU A 40 -13.86 -0.78 -12.25
N ARG A 41 -14.42 0.18 -11.49
CA ARG A 41 -15.52 1.04 -11.95
C ARG A 41 -15.14 1.85 -13.21
N LEU A 42 -13.91 2.37 -13.27
CA LEU A 42 -13.41 3.14 -14.41
C LEU A 42 -13.19 2.26 -15.63
N PHE A 43 -12.71 1.03 -15.45
CA PHE A 43 -12.56 0.05 -16.52
C PHE A 43 -13.92 -0.36 -17.10
N GLN A 44 -14.91 -0.63 -16.24
CA GLN A 44 -16.28 -0.95 -16.67
C GLN A 44 -16.95 0.20 -17.45
N SER A 45 -16.51 1.44 -17.22
CA SER A 45 -16.99 2.64 -17.91
C SER A 45 -16.06 3.12 -19.03
N TYR A 46 -15.05 2.32 -19.41
CA TYR A 46 -14.06 2.61 -20.47
C TYR A 46 -13.22 3.88 -20.23
N GLN A 47 -13.09 4.32 -18.99
CA GLN A 47 -12.33 5.51 -18.58
C GLN A 47 -10.87 5.18 -18.25
N TYR A 48 -10.16 4.52 -19.17
CA TYR A 48 -8.81 4.00 -18.93
C TYR A 48 -7.78 5.08 -18.58
N GLY A 49 -7.87 6.26 -19.18
CA GLY A 49 -6.96 7.37 -18.88
C GLY A 49 -7.05 7.82 -17.43
N GLU A 50 -8.27 7.90 -16.89
CA GLU A 50 -8.50 8.26 -15.49
C GLU A 50 -8.07 7.13 -14.54
N ALA A 51 -8.32 5.87 -14.91
CA ALA A 51 -7.83 4.73 -14.14
C ALA A 51 -6.30 4.73 -14.04
N GLY A 52 -5.60 4.89 -15.17
CA GLY A 52 -4.14 4.98 -15.18
C GLY A 52 -3.60 6.16 -14.35
N ARG A 53 -4.28 7.32 -14.41
CA ARG A 53 -3.93 8.49 -13.59
C ARG A 53 -4.04 8.19 -12.09
N GLN A 54 -5.12 7.57 -11.65
CA GLN A 54 -5.34 7.23 -10.24
C GLN A 54 -4.35 6.19 -9.73
N VAL A 55 -4.05 5.16 -10.53
CA VAL A 55 -3.05 4.14 -10.16
C VAL A 55 -1.67 4.78 -10.04
N TYR A 56 -1.29 5.65 -10.98
CA TYR A 56 -0.03 6.39 -10.93
C TYR A 56 0.05 7.30 -9.68
N GLU A 57 -1.02 8.05 -9.40
CA GLU A 57 -1.11 8.92 -8.22
C GLU A 57 -0.94 8.11 -6.92
N PHE A 58 -1.62 6.98 -6.78
CA PHE A 58 -1.46 6.11 -5.62
C PHE A 58 -0.03 5.57 -5.50
N PHE A 59 0.52 5.02 -6.59
CA PHE A 59 1.86 4.41 -6.57
C PHE A 59 2.93 5.43 -6.15
N TRP A 60 2.83 6.66 -6.66
CA TRP A 60 3.80 7.70 -6.36
C TRP A 60 3.53 8.38 -5.01
N SER A 61 2.33 8.94 -4.84
CA SER A 61 2.02 9.84 -3.74
C SER A 61 1.61 9.13 -2.46
N ASP A 62 1.04 7.93 -2.51
CA ASP A 62 0.66 7.20 -1.29
C ASP A 62 1.71 6.13 -0.96
N PHE A 63 2.03 5.27 -1.92
CA PHE A 63 2.93 4.16 -1.68
C PHE A 63 4.39 4.61 -1.54
N ALA A 64 4.97 5.27 -2.55
CA ALA A 64 6.39 5.64 -2.51
C ALA A 64 6.71 6.78 -1.53
N ASP A 65 5.97 7.90 -1.60
CA ASP A 65 6.26 9.09 -0.79
C ASP A 65 6.00 8.89 0.72
N TRP A 66 5.04 8.05 1.10
CA TRP A 66 4.66 7.83 2.50
C TRP A 66 4.91 6.42 2.99
N TYR A 67 4.26 5.42 2.40
CA TYR A 67 4.28 4.09 3.00
C TYR A 67 5.68 3.48 3.00
N VAL A 68 6.43 3.59 1.90
CA VAL A 68 7.82 3.11 1.83
C VAL A 68 8.73 3.84 2.83
N GLU A 69 8.54 5.15 3.03
CA GLU A 69 9.33 5.91 4.00
C GLU A 69 9.01 5.50 5.45
N VAL A 70 7.73 5.28 5.78
CA VAL A 70 7.31 4.79 7.09
C VAL A 70 7.80 3.35 7.31
N ALA A 71 7.72 2.50 6.29
CA ALA A 71 8.15 1.11 6.35
C ALA A 71 9.65 1.00 6.69
N LYS A 72 10.51 1.90 6.19
CA LYS A 72 11.94 1.94 6.56
C LYS A 72 12.14 2.09 8.07
N LEU A 73 11.28 2.85 8.75
CA LEU A 73 11.33 3.02 10.21
C LEU A 73 10.75 1.81 10.93
N GLN A 74 9.64 1.27 10.44
CA GLN A 74 8.99 0.09 11.02
C GLN A 74 9.88 -1.16 10.96
N MET A 75 10.63 -1.32 9.86
CA MET A 75 11.58 -2.42 9.68
C MET A 75 12.76 -2.39 10.66
N GLN A 76 13.01 -1.27 11.36
CA GLN A 76 14.01 -1.19 12.42
C GLN A 76 13.52 -1.85 13.73
N ARG A 77 12.20 -2.02 13.91
CA ARG A 77 11.60 -2.68 15.06
C ARG A 77 11.27 -4.13 14.73
N VAL A 78 11.67 -5.06 15.59
CA VAL A 78 11.50 -6.50 15.34
C VAL A 78 10.02 -6.89 15.27
N GLU A 79 9.17 -6.31 16.13
CA GLU A 79 7.74 -6.64 16.20
C GLU A 79 6.95 -6.35 14.92
N ASN A 80 7.30 -5.27 14.20
CA ASN A 80 6.54 -4.81 13.03
C ASN A 80 7.11 -5.35 11.71
N ARG A 81 8.35 -5.83 11.72
CA ARG A 81 9.12 -6.10 10.52
C ARG A 81 8.46 -7.12 9.58
N GLU A 82 7.98 -8.25 10.12
CA GLU A 82 7.36 -9.28 9.29
C GLU A 82 6.09 -8.75 8.61
N GLN A 83 5.20 -8.13 9.37
CA GLN A 83 3.93 -7.61 8.86
C GLN A 83 4.13 -6.46 7.85
N THR A 84 5.11 -5.58 8.10
CA THR A 84 5.46 -4.50 7.17
C THR A 84 5.94 -5.07 5.83
N VAL A 85 6.80 -6.09 5.85
CA VAL A 85 7.34 -6.71 4.64
C VAL A 85 6.24 -7.44 3.84
N VAL A 86 5.32 -8.13 4.53
CA VAL A 86 4.14 -8.74 3.90
C VAL A 86 3.30 -7.67 3.18
N THR A 87 3.02 -6.56 3.87
CA THR A 87 2.17 -5.49 3.35
C THR A 87 2.83 -4.78 2.18
N LEU A 88 4.13 -4.45 2.27
CA LEU A 88 4.91 -3.91 1.14
C LEU A 88 4.84 -4.80 -0.10
N ALA A 89 5.12 -6.09 0.05
CA ALA A 89 5.13 -7.02 -1.08
C ALA A 89 3.75 -7.12 -1.74
N ARG A 90 2.69 -7.17 -0.94
CA ARG A 90 1.32 -7.26 -1.46
C ARG A 90 0.85 -5.98 -2.14
N VAL A 91 1.10 -4.81 -1.53
CA VAL A 91 0.73 -3.52 -2.13
C VAL A 91 1.47 -3.33 -3.46
N LEU A 92 2.76 -3.66 -3.51
CA LEU A 92 3.55 -3.57 -4.74
C LEU A 92 3.06 -4.55 -5.82
N ASP A 93 2.77 -5.80 -5.49
CA ASP A 93 2.19 -6.79 -6.42
C ASP A 93 0.91 -6.27 -7.08
N ILE A 94 -0.04 -5.76 -6.28
CA ILE A 94 -1.31 -5.24 -6.78
C ILE A 94 -1.07 -3.97 -7.63
N CYS A 95 -0.20 -3.05 -7.21
CA CYS A 95 0.15 -1.88 -8.02
C CYS A 95 0.69 -2.27 -9.40
N LEU A 96 1.60 -3.24 -9.45
CA LEU A 96 2.19 -3.69 -10.71
C LEU A 96 1.14 -4.33 -11.63
N ARG A 97 0.20 -5.10 -11.08
CA ARG A 97 -0.95 -5.63 -11.84
C ARG A 97 -1.85 -4.54 -12.39
N LEU A 98 -2.21 -3.54 -11.58
CA LEU A 98 -3.04 -2.41 -12.00
C LEU A 98 -2.36 -1.52 -13.04
N LEU A 99 -1.02 -1.38 -12.97
CA LEU A 99 -0.23 -0.62 -13.93
C LEU A 99 0.05 -1.38 -15.24
N HIS A 100 -0.02 -2.72 -15.23
CA HIS A 100 0.39 -3.55 -16.36
C HIS A 100 -0.31 -3.21 -17.70
N PRO A 101 -1.62 -2.88 -17.74
CA PRO A 101 -2.26 -2.44 -18.99
C PRO A 101 -1.67 -1.16 -19.60
N PHE A 102 -0.95 -0.34 -18.81
CA PHE A 102 -0.40 0.95 -19.22
C PHE A 102 1.11 0.90 -19.47
N THR A 103 1.85 0.14 -18.66
CA THR A 103 3.32 0.06 -18.69
C THR A 103 3.83 -1.39 -18.66
N PRO A 104 3.45 -2.23 -19.64
CA PRO A 104 3.58 -3.68 -19.55
C PRO A 104 5.02 -4.16 -19.39
N PHE A 105 5.98 -3.63 -20.16
CA PHE A 105 7.37 -4.08 -20.09
C PHE A 105 8.04 -3.73 -18.76
N VAL A 106 7.80 -2.52 -18.25
CA VAL A 106 8.39 -2.07 -16.97
C VAL A 106 7.79 -2.84 -15.80
N THR A 107 6.48 -3.04 -15.80
CA THR A 107 5.80 -3.78 -14.74
C THR A 107 6.17 -5.26 -14.76
N GLU A 108 6.36 -5.87 -15.93
CA GLU A 108 6.81 -7.26 -16.07
C GLU A 108 8.20 -7.46 -15.44
N GLU A 109 9.18 -6.60 -15.77
CA GLU A 109 10.53 -6.65 -15.20
C GLU A 109 10.52 -6.45 -13.67
N LEU A 110 9.80 -5.42 -13.18
CA LEU A 110 9.70 -5.15 -11.75
C LEU A 110 9.01 -6.28 -10.98
N TRP A 111 7.95 -6.87 -11.57
CA TRP A 111 7.23 -7.97 -10.95
C TRP A 111 8.07 -9.25 -10.93
N GLY A 112 8.88 -9.50 -11.96
CA GLY A 112 9.88 -10.55 -11.98
C GLY A 112 10.90 -10.41 -10.84
N HIS A 113 11.42 -9.20 -10.61
CA HIS A 113 12.31 -8.93 -9.48
C HIS A 113 11.61 -9.12 -8.12
N LEU A 114 10.35 -8.68 -7.99
CA LEU A 114 9.57 -8.91 -6.78
C LEU A 114 9.37 -10.42 -6.52
N LYS A 115 9.02 -11.18 -7.55
CA LYS A 115 8.86 -12.64 -7.49
C LYS A 115 10.14 -13.32 -7.03
N GLN A 116 11.29 -12.90 -7.56
CA GLN A 116 12.59 -13.42 -7.15
C GLN A 116 12.93 -13.06 -5.70
N ALA A 117 12.68 -11.82 -5.26
CA ALA A 117 12.94 -11.38 -3.90
C ALA A 117 12.07 -12.17 -2.89
N VAL A 118 10.79 -12.35 -3.21
CA VAL A 118 9.83 -13.10 -2.38
C VAL A 118 10.23 -14.56 -2.26
N ARG A 119 10.66 -15.21 -3.35
CA ARG A 119 11.12 -16.61 -3.35
C ARG A 119 12.33 -16.87 -2.45
N HIS A 120 13.18 -15.86 -2.23
CA HIS A 120 14.35 -15.94 -1.34
C HIS A 120 14.07 -15.37 0.06
N SER A 121 12.80 -15.19 0.43
CA SER A 121 12.39 -14.61 1.71
C SER A 121 11.46 -15.54 2.50
N SER A 122 11.14 -15.16 3.74
CA SER A 122 10.12 -15.85 4.55
C SER A 122 8.71 -15.83 3.93
N LEU A 123 8.49 -15.03 2.87
CA LEU A 123 7.23 -14.94 2.16
C LEU A 123 7.04 -16.01 1.08
N VAL A 124 8.00 -16.92 0.86
CA VAL A 124 7.94 -17.91 -0.24
C VAL A 124 6.66 -18.75 -0.23
N THR A 125 6.17 -19.14 0.96
CA THR A 125 4.93 -19.91 1.12
C THR A 125 3.69 -19.10 0.78
N ARG A 126 3.78 -17.76 0.87
CA ARG A 126 2.69 -16.88 0.52
C ARG A 126 2.51 -16.82 -1.01
N TYR A 127 3.58 -16.85 -1.77
CA TYR A 127 3.51 -16.57 -3.20
C TYR A 127 4.00 -17.74 -4.05
N SER A 128 3.80 -18.96 -3.55
CA SER A 128 4.21 -20.20 -4.22
C SER A 128 3.44 -20.47 -5.51
N ASP A 129 2.23 -19.92 -5.64
CA ASP A 129 1.28 -20.06 -6.74
C ASP A 129 1.36 -18.92 -7.76
N TRP A 130 2.33 -18.00 -7.64
CA TRP A 130 2.50 -16.94 -8.62
C TRP A 130 2.79 -17.48 -10.01
N PRO A 131 2.07 -16.98 -11.04
CA PRO A 131 2.25 -17.43 -12.42
C PRO A 131 3.61 -17.01 -12.97
N ASP A 132 3.97 -17.54 -14.14
CA ASP A 132 5.30 -17.31 -14.72
C ASP A 132 5.54 -15.87 -15.19
N ALA A 133 4.49 -15.19 -15.63
CA ALA A 133 4.53 -13.81 -16.09
C ALA A 133 3.37 -12.99 -15.50
N LEU A 134 3.58 -11.67 -15.36
CA LEU A 134 2.58 -10.73 -14.87
C LEU A 134 1.40 -10.61 -15.84
N VAL A 135 1.64 -10.69 -17.15
CA VAL A 135 0.60 -10.61 -18.18
C VAL A 135 -0.50 -11.67 -18.07
N ILE A 136 -0.19 -12.85 -17.51
CA ILE A 136 -1.15 -13.93 -17.25
C ILE A 136 -1.60 -13.98 -15.79
N ALA A 137 -1.21 -12.99 -14.99
CA ALA A 137 -1.53 -12.96 -13.58
C ALA A 137 -2.98 -12.50 -13.36
N PRO A 138 -3.68 -13.10 -12.37
CA PRO A 138 -5.07 -12.72 -12.11
C PRO A 138 -5.22 -11.25 -11.75
N TRP A 139 -6.30 -10.66 -12.26
CA TRP A 139 -6.61 -9.26 -12.02
C TRP A 139 -7.05 -9.04 -10.56
N PRO A 140 -6.63 -7.95 -9.88
CA PRO A 140 -7.11 -7.60 -8.55
C PRO A 140 -8.63 -7.40 -8.53
N GLU A 141 -9.35 -8.22 -7.77
CA GLU A 141 -10.81 -8.09 -7.64
C GLU A 141 -11.19 -7.08 -6.54
N PRO A 142 -12.18 -6.21 -6.78
CA PRO A 142 -12.66 -5.27 -5.77
C PRO A 142 -13.34 -6.00 -4.61
N ARG A 143 -13.09 -5.51 -3.40
CA ARG A 143 -13.74 -5.99 -2.18
C ARG A 143 -14.68 -4.93 -1.60
N PRO A 144 -15.77 -5.34 -0.92
CA PRO A 144 -16.62 -4.41 -0.18
C PRO A 144 -15.82 -3.57 0.79
N GLU A 145 -16.18 -2.30 0.94
CA GLU A 145 -15.56 -1.42 1.92
C GLU A 145 -15.85 -1.93 3.34
N GLU A 146 -14.79 -2.06 4.13
CA GLU A 146 -14.87 -2.44 5.53
C GLU A 146 -15.03 -1.18 6.41
N GLY A 147 -15.87 -1.26 7.46
CA GLY A 147 -16.23 -0.10 8.27
C GLY A 147 -15.09 0.59 9.04
N TRP A 148 -13.89 -0.01 9.06
CA TRP A 148 -12.70 0.56 9.68
C TRP A 148 -11.85 1.40 8.72
N GLU A 149 -11.98 1.23 7.40
CA GLU A 149 -11.10 1.82 6.38
C GLU A 149 -11.08 3.34 6.48
N MET A 150 -12.26 3.97 6.45
CA MET A 150 -12.40 5.44 6.49
C MET A 150 -11.75 6.05 7.74
N ALA A 151 -11.88 5.40 8.89
CA ALA A 151 -11.29 5.89 10.14
C ALA A 151 -9.75 5.86 10.08
N LYS A 152 -9.16 4.77 9.59
CA LYS A 152 -7.70 4.64 9.45
C LYS A 152 -7.14 5.59 8.38
N VAL A 153 -7.92 5.84 7.32
CA VAL A 153 -7.57 6.86 6.33
C VAL A 153 -7.51 8.24 6.96
N ALA A 154 -8.56 8.65 7.68
CA ALA A 154 -8.60 9.95 8.35
C ALA A 154 -7.48 10.13 9.39
N ASP A 155 -7.22 9.09 10.20
CA ASP A 155 -6.19 9.12 11.23
C ASP A 155 -4.78 9.31 10.62
N PHE A 156 -4.44 8.58 9.55
CA PHE A 156 -3.14 8.74 8.91
C PHE A 156 -3.05 10.06 8.12
N THR A 157 -4.13 10.55 7.52
CA THR A 157 -4.16 11.88 6.89
C THR A 157 -3.81 12.99 7.88
N LEU A 158 -4.28 12.90 9.12
CA LEU A 158 -3.89 13.84 10.18
C LEU A 158 -2.36 13.81 10.44
N ILE A 159 -1.75 12.63 10.46
CA ILE A 159 -0.29 12.48 10.57
C ILE A 159 0.42 13.14 9.39
N GLN A 160 -0.08 12.93 8.16
CA GLN A 160 0.48 13.55 6.96
C GLN A 160 0.41 15.08 7.03
N GLU A 161 -0.70 15.64 7.47
CA GLU A 161 -0.90 17.08 7.66
C GLU A 161 0.06 17.67 8.70
N ILE A 162 0.25 16.99 9.83
CA ILE A 162 1.21 17.39 10.87
C ILE A 162 2.62 17.43 10.29
N VAL A 163 3.06 16.36 9.62
CA VAL A 163 4.39 16.26 9.03
C VAL A 163 4.60 17.33 7.95
N ARG A 164 3.61 17.57 7.08
CA ARG A 164 3.65 18.64 6.07
C ARG A 164 3.75 20.01 6.71
N SER A 165 2.98 20.27 7.78
CA SER A 165 3.01 21.53 8.52
C SER A 165 4.39 21.79 9.14
N ILE A 166 5.00 20.76 9.75
CA ILE A 166 6.36 20.84 10.29
C ILE A 166 7.38 21.11 9.17
N ARG A 167 7.27 20.42 8.03
CA ARG A 167 8.15 20.62 6.86
C ARG A 167 8.04 22.04 6.31
N ASN A 168 6.83 22.57 6.19
CA ASN A 168 6.58 23.94 5.72
C ASN A 168 7.16 24.99 6.67
N ALA A 169 6.90 24.86 7.98
CA ALA A 169 7.46 25.76 8.99
C ALA A 169 9.01 25.75 8.98
N ARG A 170 9.63 24.58 8.77
CA ARG A 170 11.08 24.47 8.63
C ARG A 170 11.60 25.18 7.38
N ALA A 171 10.90 25.04 6.25
CA ALA A 171 11.29 25.68 4.99
C ALA A 171 11.21 27.22 5.11
N GLU A 172 10.12 27.74 5.67
CA GLU A 172 9.93 29.19 5.91
C GLU A 172 11.03 29.77 6.81
N LYS A 173 11.42 29.05 7.85
CA LYS A 173 12.48 29.46 8.78
C LYS A 173 13.89 29.06 8.32
N LYS A 174 14.04 28.54 7.09
CA LYS A 174 15.32 28.09 6.50
C LYS A 174 16.09 27.11 7.38
N VAL A 175 15.38 26.25 8.10
CA VAL A 175 15.97 25.23 8.97
C VAL A 175 16.34 24.00 8.15
N SER A 176 17.62 23.61 8.18
CA SER A 176 18.13 22.42 7.47
C SER A 176 17.37 21.14 7.87
N PRO A 177 16.96 20.26 6.92
CA PRO A 177 16.25 18.99 7.20
C PRO A 177 16.89 18.10 8.27
N ALA A 178 18.22 18.01 8.32
CA ALA A 178 18.93 17.14 9.25
C ALA A 178 18.96 17.66 10.70
N ARG A 179 18.66 18.95 10.93
CA ARG A 179 18.71 19.56 12.26
C ARG A 179 17.53 19.10 13.11
N ARG A 180 17.78 18.45 14.26
CA ARG A 180 16.71 18.16 15.21
C ARG A 180 16.13 19.47 15.77
N ILE A 181 14.81 19.57 15.79
CA ILE A 181 14.06 20.71 16.35
C ILE A 181 13.09 20.20 17.43
N ALA A 182 12.87 21.01 18.45
CA ALA A 182 11.77 20.76 19.38
C ALA A 182 10.46 21.15 18.70
N ALA A 183 9.44 20.31 18.87
CA ALA A 183 8.08 20.57 18.42
C ALA A 183 7.11 20.23 19.56
N MET A 184 6.07 21.04 19.72
CA MET A 184 4.97 20.79 20.66
C MET A 184 3.71 20.64 19.83
N ILE A 185 3.04 19.49 19.99
CA ILE A 185 1.79 19.18 19.28
C ILE A 185 0.69 19.10 20.35
N VAL A 186 -0.42 19.80 20.14
CA VAL A 186 -1.58 19.76 21.01
C VAL A 186 -2.62 18.84 20.38
N GLY A 187 -2.70 17.59 20.85
CA GLY A 187 -3.49 16.52 20.23
C GLY A 187 -5.00 16.56 20.52
N GLY A 188 -5.43 17.25 21.58
CA GLY A 188 -6.84 17.30 21.97
C GLY A 188 -7.45 15.89 22.14
N ALA A 189 -8.54 15.60 21.42
CA ALA A 189 -9.19 14.29 21.43
C ALA A 189 -8.37 13.19 20.71
N LYS A 190 -7.35 13.55 19.93
CA LYS A 190 -6.48 12.65 19.16
C LYS A 190 -5.11 12.45 19.80
N THR A 191 -4.91 12.83 21.07
CA THR A 191 -3.62 12.66 21.76
C THR A 191 -3.13 11.20 21.74
N ALA A 192 -4.03 10.23 21.98
CA ALA A 192 -3.68 8.81 21.95
C ALA A 192 -3.10 8.36 20.60
N LEU A 193 -3.57 8.92 19.49
CA LEU A 193 -3.05 8.63 18.14
C LEU A 193 -1.61 9.10 17.95
N LEU A 194 -1.23 10.18 18.64
CA LEU A 194 0.09 10.81 18.50
C LEU A 194 1.16 10.21 19.42
N GLU A 195 0.73 9.41 20.41
CA GLU A 195 1.60 8.75 21.39
C GLU A 195 1.97 7.30 20.98
N GLU A 196 1.33 6.75 19.95
CA GLU A 196 1.53 5.41 19.38
C GLU A 196 2.71 5.36 18.38
#